data_AF-A0AAW7SAU1-F1
#
_entry.id   AF-A0AAW7SAU1-F1
#
_cell.length_a   1.000
_cell.length_b   1.000
_cell.length_c   1.000
_cell.angle_alpha   90.00
_cell.angle_beta   90.00
_cell.angle_gamma   90.00
#
_symmetry.space_group_name_H-M   'P 1'
#
loop_
_entity.id
_entity.type
_entity.pdbx_description
1 polymer ?
#
loop_
_entity_poly.entity_id
_entity_poly.type
_entity_poly.pdbx_seq_one_letter_code
_entity_poly.pdbx_strand_id
1 'polypeptide(L)'
;MYKFWRGLFALMLASTAIRVYAGGAYEVIGTSLKIGGSKICLLDKEARYAIESFDKSAVMLSETTYVDKHQLDQCQPGVAIHVLSIPTRVGVLSDINISKGIYVALDFVNVRPFLYLATVARVGTSKNIVSLKGAYVAGKKIGELRGTAFNSSGEAGASIISPDGRYVAPAGEMDCSKTSYPGVWDIKNNRRVVMASGVCVGLFKK
;
A
#
# COMPACT_ATOMS: atom_id res chain seq x y z
N MET A 1 17.48 -37.57 52.07
CA MET A 1 18.33 -36.37 51.98
C MET A 1 17.77 -35.46 50.90
N TYR A 2 17.25 -34.30 51.31
CA TYR A 2 16.77 -33.22 50.46
C TYR A 2 17.90 -32.64 49.59
N LYS A 3 17.64 -32.36 48.32
CA LYS A 3 18.32 -31.25 47.62
C LYS A 3 17.40 -30.59 46.58
N PHE A 4 16.80 -29.52 47.07
CA PHE A 4 16.26 -28.36 46.38
C PHE A 4 17.18 -27.91 45.22
N TRP A 5 16.65 -27.72 44.01
CA TRP A 5 17.22 -26.71 43.12
C TRP A 5 16.14 -25.96 42.34
N ARG A 6 16.33 -24.65 42.36
CA ARG A 6 15.43 -23.55 42.06
C ARG A 6 15.06 -23.48 40.59
N GLY A 7 13.80 -23.18 40.34
CA GLY A 7 13.27 -22.85 39.02
C GLY A 7 13.85 -21.55 38.45
N LEU A 8 13.96 -21.53 37.12
CA LEU A 8 14.03 -20.34 36.30
C LEU A 8 12.89 -20.47 35.28
N PHE A 9 11.74 -19.86 35.59
CA PHE A 9 10.71 -19.60 34.59
C PHE A 9 11.15 -18.37 33.80
N ALA A 10 11.72 -18.60 32.61
CA ALA A 10 11.93 -17.52 31.65
C ALA A 10 10.57 -17.14 31.08
N LEU A 11 10.01 -16.00 31.53
CA LEU A 11 8.87 -15.38 30.88
C LEU A 11 9.33 -14.85 29.52
N MET A 12 9.13 -15.66 28.47
CA MET A 12 9.16 -15.18 27.10
C MET A 12 8.00 -14.22 26.91
N LEU A 13 8.28 -12.91 26.97
CA LEU A 13 7.40 -11.87 26.46
C LEU A 13 7.31 -12.07 24.95
N ALA A 14 6.34 -12.88 24.52
CA ALA A 14 5.89 -12.91 23.14
C ALA A 14 5.30 -11.53 22.84
N SER A 15 6.11 -10.65 22.26
CA SER A 15 5.62 -9.43 21.65
C SER A 15 4.70 -9.83 20.50
N THR A 16 3.40 -9.84 20.76
CA THR A 16 2.38 -9.90 19.74
C THR A 16 2.52 -8.63 18.92
N ALA A 17 3.15 -8.74 17.75
CA ALA A 17 2.99 -7.74 16.72
C ALA A 17 1.49 -7.63 16.46
N ILE A 18 0.89 -6.53 16.90
CA ILE A 18 -0.51 -6.23 16.62
C ILE A 18 -0.59 -6.05 15.11
N ARG A 19 -0.93 -7.13 14.39
CA ARG A 19 -1.46 -7.01 13.05
C ARG A 19 -2.83 -6.38 13.20
N VAL A 20 -2.91 -5.06 13.09
CA VAL A 20 -4.19 -4.37 12.89
C VAL A 20 -4.64 -4.73 11.48
N TYR A 21 -5.25 -5.91 11.32
CA TYR A 21 -6.08 -6.18 10.16
C TYR A 21 -7.32 -5.30 10.32
N ALA A 22 -7.41 -4.21 9.57
CA ALA A 22 -8.68 -3.57 9.27
C ALA A 22 -9.46 -4.46 8.27
N GLY A 23 -9.69 -5.72 8.63
CA GLY A 23 -10.26 -6.74 7.76
C GLY A 23 -11.73 -6.98 8.11
N GLY A 24 -12.62 -6.09 7.69
CA GLY A 24 -14.06 -6.28 7.87
C GLY A 24 -14.95 -5.08 7.50
N ALA A 25 -14.38 -3.97 7.03
CA ALA A 25 -15.18 -2.80 6.68
C ALA A 25 -15.96 -2.97 5.37
N TYR A 26 -15.46 -3.80 4.44
CA TYR A 26 -15.98 -3.93 3.08
C TYR A 26 -16.14 -5.38 2.68
N GLU A 27 -17.26 -5.70 2.04
CA GLU A 27 -17.57 -7.00 1.46
C GLU A 27 -18.07 -6.79 0.02
N VAL A 28 -17.47 -7.50 -0.93
CA VAL A 28 -17.84 -7.42 -2.36
C VAL A 28 -18.97 -8.41 -2.66
N ILE A 29 -20.04 -7.92 -3.27
CA ILE A 29 -21.24 -8.69 -3.63
C ILE A 29 -21.57 -8.37 -5.10
N GLY A 30 -20.87 -9.04 -6.04
CA GLY A 30 -20.97 -8.75 -7.47
C GLY A 30 -20.62 -7.29 -7.79
N THR A 31 -21.57 -6.53 -8.33
CA THR A 31 -21.43 -5.09 -8.59
C THR A 31 -21.79 -4.21 -7.39
N SER A 32 -21.91 -4.78 -6.19
CA SER A 32 -22.21 -4.02 -4.98
C SER A 32 -21.10 -4.14 -3.95
N LEU A 33 -20.92 -3.07 -3.19
CA LEU A 33 -20.03 -3.02 -2.04
C LEU A 33 -20.85 -2.86 -0.77
N LYS A 34 -20.81 -3.86 0.10
CA LYS A 34 -21.38 -3.79 1.43
C LYS A 34 -20.37 -3.18 2.40
N ILE A 35 -20.80 -2.18 3.15
CA ILE A 35 -19.99 -1.37 4.05
C ILE A 35 -20.50 -1.56 5.48
N GLY A 36 -19.66 -2.14 6.34
CA GLY A 36 -20.04 -2.52 7.70
C GLY A 36 -21.21 -3.51 7.70
N GLY A 37 -22.19 -3.28 8.57
CA GLY A 37 -23.27 -4.24 8.82
C GLY A 37 -24.42 -4.25 7.80
N SER A 38 -24.72 -3.13 7.14
CA SER A 38 -26.00 -2.99 6.41
C SER A 38 -25.99 -2.05 5.20
N LYS A 39 -25.00 -1.16 5.05
CA LYS A 39 -24.99 -0.22 3.94
C LYS A 39 -24.50 -0.91 2.67
N ILE A 40 -25.24 -0.82 1.59
CA ILE A 40 -24.87 -1.41 0.30
C ILE A 40 -24.82 -0.30 -0.75
N CYS A 41 -23.69 -0.16 -1.41
CA CYS A 41 -23.49 0.78 -2.50
C CYS A 41 -23.37 0.02 -3.82
N LEU A 42 -24.16 0.43 -4.82
CA LEU A 42 -24.04 -0.11 -6.17
C LEU A 42 -22.83 0.52 -6.86
N LEU A 43 -22.07 -0.28 -7.60
CA LEU A 43 -20.95 0.13 -8.43
C LEU A 43 -21.34 -0.07 -9.90
N ASP A 44 -20.84 0.80 -10.78
CA ASP A 44 -21.04 0.67 -12.22
C ASP A 44 -20.11 -0.37 -12.88
N LYS A 45 -19.17 -0.93 -12.10
CA LYS A 45 -18.27 -2.01 -12.50
C LYS A 45 -18.15 -3.03 -11.37
N GLU A 46 -17.91 -4.28 -11.74
CA GLU A 46 -17.65 -5.36 -10.78
C GLU A 46 -16.32 -5.15 -10.05
N ALA A 47 -16.32 -5.41 -8.74
CA ALA A 47 -15.12 -5.38 -7.93
C ALA A 47 -14.56 -6.80 -7.75
N ARG A 48 -13.23 -6.94 -7.74
CA ARG A 48 -12.55 -8.21 -7.43
C ARG A 48 -12.27 -8.37 -5.95
N TYR A 49 -12.00 -7.25 -5.29
CA TYR A 49 -11.74 -7.15 -3.87
C TYR A 49 -12.12 -5.75 -3.38
N ALA A 50 -11.93 -5.48 -2.10
CA ALA A 50 -12.13 -4.15 -1.53
C ALA A 50 -11.09 -3.88 -0.44
N ILE A 51 -10.06 -3.12 -0.77
CA ILE A 51 -8.96 -2.78 0.13
C ILE A 51 -8.90 -1.27 0.30
N GLU A 52 -9.00 -0.80 1.54
CA GLU A 52 -8.90 0.62 1.87
C GLU A 52 -7.47 1.12 1.64
N SER A 53 -7.31 2.28 0.99
CA SER A 53 -6.02 2.98 0.89
C SER A 53 -5.48 3.35 2.27
N PHE A 54 -4.16 3.49 2.43
CA PHE A 54 -3.56 3.77 3.74
C PHE A 54 -4.10 5.06 4.39
N ASP A 55 -4.29 6.13 3.62
CA ASP A 55 -4.83 7.40 4.10
C ASP A 55 -6.36 7.39 4.30
N LYS A 56 -7.02 6.27 3.94
CA LYS A 56 -8.47 6.06 3.95
C LYS A 56 -9.27 6.96 3.02
N SER A 57 -8.64 7.51 1.98
CA SER A 57 -9.34 8.34 0.98
C SER A 57 -10.07 7.51 -0.07
N ALA A 58 -9.66 6.26 -0.31
CA ALA A 58 -10.19 5.42 -1.36
C ALA A 58 -10.40 3.96 -0.91
N VAL A 59 -11.20 3.24 -1.70
CA VAL A 59 -11.26 1.78 -1.68
C VAL A 59 -10.80 1.28 -3.05
N MET A 60 -9.73 0.48 -3.08
CA MET A 60 -9.21 -0.20 -4.25
C MET A 60 -10.04 -1.45 -4.52
N LEU A 61 -10.50 -1.60 -5.76
CA LEU A 61 -11.51 -2.59 -6.15
C LEU A 61 -10.96 -3.66 -7.10
N SER A 62 -9.84 -3.39 -7.76
CA SER A 62 -9.09 -4.31 -8.60
C SER A 62 -7.65 -3.80 -8.76
N GLU A 63 -6.86 -4.49 -9.55
CA GLU A 63 -5.45 -4.17 -9.82
C GLU A 63 -5.25 -2.78 -10.43
N THR A 64 -6.31 -2.12 -10.93
CA THR A 64 -6.20 -0.78 -11.51
C THR A 64 -7.33 0.15 -11.11
N THR A 65 -8.33 -0.33 -10.37
CA THR A 65 -9.55 0.44 -10.12
C THR A 65 -9.74 0.78 -8.64
N TYR A 66 -10.41 1.90 -8.41
CA TYR A 66 -10.71 2.40 -7.08
C TYR A 66 -11.97 3.28 -7.10
N VAL A 67 -12.48 3.57 -5.92
CA VAL A 67 -13.57 4.52 -5.70
C VAL A 67 -13.20 5.47 -4.55
N ASP A 68 -13.64 6.72 -4.64
CA ASP A 68 -13.51 7.69 -3.56
C ASP A 68 -14.41 7.27 -2.39
N LYS A 69 -13.84 7.21 -1.18
CA LYS A 69 -14.59 6.85 0.03
C LYS A 69 -15.74 7.83 0.29
N HIS A 70 -15.61 9.11 -0.05
CA HIS A 70 -16.70 10.07 0.10
C HIS A 70 -17.93 9.71 -0.74
N GLN A 71 -17.75 9.12 -1.92
CA GLN A 71 -18.86 8.65 -2.74
C GLN A 71 -19.54 7.43 -2.11
N LEU A 72 -18.75 6.52 -1.51
CA LEU A 72 -19.29 5.40 -0.74
C LEU A 72 -20.06 5.88 0.51
N ASP A 73 -19.57 6.91 1.19
CA ASP A 73 -20.23 7.50 2.36
C ASP A 73 -21.55 8.19 2.01
N GLN A 74 -21.74 8.61 0.76
CA GLN A 74 -22.94 9.31 0.28
C GLN A 74 -23.81 8.50 -0.70
N CYS A 75 -23.50 7.22 -0.88
CA CYS A 75 -24.18 6.40 -1.88
C CYS A 75 -25.69 6.28 -1.62
N GLN A 76 -26.46 6.28 -2.70
CA GLN A 76 -27.93 6.21 -2.66
C GLN A 76 -28.42 4.89 -3.27
N PRO A 77 -29.53 4.32 -2.77
CA PRO A 77 -30.14 3.14 -3.38
C PRO A 77 -30.45 3.34 -4.86
N GLY A 78 -30.06 2.38 -5.70
CA GLY A 78 -30.30 2.41 -7.15
C GLY A 78 -29.40 3.34 -7.96
N VAL A 79 -28.55 4.15 -7.32
CA VAL A 79 -27.57 5.00 -8.01
C VAL A 79 -26.20 4.34 -7.97
N ALA A 80 -25.69 3.95 -9.13
CA ALA A 80 -24.37 3.35 -9.25
C ALA A 80 -23.28 4.41 -9.07
N ILE A 81 -22.29 4.11 -8.23
CA ILE A 81 -21.07 4.92 -8.10
C ILE A 81 -20.13 4.57 -9.24
N HIS A 82 -19.53 5.62 -9.82
CA HIS A 82 -18.57 5.46 -10.89
C HIS A 82 -17.22 4.96 -10.37
N VAL A 83 -16.78 3.79 -10.87
CA VAL A 83 -15.48 3.21 -10.56
C VAL A 83 -14.40 3.81 -11.45
N LEU A 84 -13.45 4.49 -10.81
CA LEU A 84 -12.30 5.13 -11.43
C LEU A 84 -11.17 4.13 -11.70
N SER A 85 -10.21 4.53 -12.52
CA SER A 85 -9.06 3.69 -12.87
C SER A 85 -7.77 4.51 -12.96
N ILE A 86 -6.65 3.93 -12.53
CA ILE A 86 -5.33 4.48 -12.87
C ILE A 86 -5.04 4.25 -14.36
N PRO A 87 -4.17 5.06 -14.98
CA PRO A 87 -3.81 4.89 -16.39
C PRO A 87 -3.21 3.52 -16.70
N THR A 88 -3.27 3.12 -17.96
CA THR A 88 -2.61 1.90 -18.42
C THR A 88 -1.09 2.06 -18.45
N ARG A 89 -0.37 0.93 -18.58
CA ARG A 89 1.11 0.86 -18.62
C ARG A 89 1.78 1.20 -17.28
N VAL A 90 1.11 0.86 -16.19
CA VAL A 90 1.68 0.75 -14.84
C VAL A 90 1.25 -0.60 -14.27
N GLY A 91 1.93 -1.05 -13.24
CA GLY A 91 1.62 -2.29 -12.53
C GLY A 91 0.35 -2.25 -11.68
N VAL A 92 0.29 -3.14 -10.70
CA VAL A 92 -0.87 -3.30 -9.81
C VAL A 92 -0.97 -2.11 -8.86
N LEU A 93 -2.13 -1.45 -8.82
CA LEU A 93 -2.46 -0.40 -7.85
C LEU A 93 -2.29 -0.95 -6.43
N SER A 94 -1.32 -0.39 -5.71
CA SER A 94 -0.94 -0.85 -4.39
C SER A 94 -1.38 0.11 -3.29
N ASP A 95 -1.34 1.42 -3.54
CA ASP A 95 -1.96 2.41 -2.66
C ASP A 95 -2.30 3.69 -3.43
N ILE A 96 -3.21 4.50 -2.90
CA ILE A 96 -3.63 5.78 -3.49
C ILE A 96 -4.01 6.78 -2.40
N ASN A 97 -3.58 8.02 -2.56
CA ASN A 97 -4.01 9.15 -1.76
C ASN A 97 -4.72 10.14 -2.68
N ILE A 98 -6.05 10.09 -2.71
CA ILE A 98 -6.89 10.93 -3.59
C ILE A 98 -6.68 12.40 -3.25
N SER A 99 -6.63 12.75 -1.97
CA SER A 99 -6.50 14.14 -1.50
C SER A 99 -5.20 14.81 -1.97
N LYS A 100 -4.14 14.03 -2.19
CA LYS A 100 -2.85 14.49 -2.71
C LYS A 100 -2.67 14.19 -4.19
N GLY A 101 -3.60 13.46 -4.81
CA GLY A 101 -3.58 13.08 -6.22
C GLY A 101 -2.36 12.23 -6.56
N ILE A 102 -1.96 11.29 -5.69
CA ILE A 102 -0.81 10.40 -5.89
C ILE A 102 -1.23 8.95 -5.71
N TYR A 103 -0.66 8.05 -6.50
CA TYR A 103 -0.79 6.61 -6.31
C TYR A 103 0.56 5.91 -6.42
N VAL A 104 0.61 4.68 -5.91
CA VAL A 104 1.73 3.75 -6.06
C VAL A 104 1.22 2.49 -6.76
N ALA A 105 1.91 2.08 -7.81
CA ALA A 105 1.68 0.82 -8.50
C ALA A 105 2.94 -0.05 -8.47
N LEU A 106 2.78 -1.37 -8.47
CA LEU A 106 3.86 -2.35 -8.42
C LEU A 106 3.95 -3.15 -9.71
N ASP A 107 5.04 -2.96 -10.44
CA ASP A 107 5.38 -3.64 -11.68
C ASP A 107 6.10 -4.96 -11.37
N PHE A 108 5.49 -6.08 -11.74
CA PHE A 108 6.03 -7.42 -11.51
C PHE A 108 7.30 -7.68 -12.33
N VAL A 109 8.33 -8.25 -11.69
CA VAL A 109 9.65 -8.46 -12.29
C VAL A 109 10.06 -9.93 -12.33
N ASN A 110 9.87 -10.68 -11.24
CA ASN A 110 10.33 -12.07 -11.11
C ASN A 110 9.45 -12.85 -10.12
N VAL A 111 9.32 -14.17 -10.32
CA VAL A 111 8.51 -15.07 -9.48
C VAL A 111 9.29 -15.70 -8.32
N ARG A 112 10.62 -15.80 -8.41
CA ARG A 112 11.47 -16.48 -7.40
C ARG A 112 12.81 -15.77 -7.22
N PRO A 113 12.95 -14.86 -6.22
CA PRO A 113 11.88 -14.36 -5.35
C PRO A 113 10.85 -13.50 -6.10
N PHE A 114 9.68 -13.26 -5.48
CA PHE A 114 8.71 -12.28 -5.95
C PHE A 114 9.33 -10.88 -5.88
N LEU A 115 9.61 -10.30 -7.04
CA LEU A 115 10.28 -9.01 -7.14
C LEU A 115 9.43 -8.02 -7.92
N TYR A 116 9.46 -6.77 -7.46
CA TYR A 116 8.68 -5.68 -8.02
C TYR A 116 9.52 -4.42 -8.18
N LEU A 117 9.05 -3.55 -9.06
CA LEU A 117 9.46 -2.14 -9.13
C LEU A 117 8.25 -1.27 -8.82
N ALA A 118 8.48 -0.12 -8.20
CA ALA A 118 7.41 0.80 -7.87
C ALA A 118 7.32 1.94 -8.89
N THR A 119 6.09 2.24 -9.28
CA THR A 119 5.73 3.46 -9.97
C THR A 119 4.99 4.35 -8.99
N VAL A 120 5.56 5.51 -8.64
CA VAL A 120 4.85 6.56 -7.88
C VAL A 120 4.45 7.62 -8.88
N ALA A 121 3.15 7.92 -9.01
CA ALA A 121 2.68 8.81 -10.06
C ALA A 121 1.51 9.67 -9.60
N ARG A 122 1.25 10.75 -10.33
CA ARG A 122 0.05 11.56 -10.13
C ARG A 122 -1.16 10.83 -10.71
N VAL A 123 -2.30 10.90 -10.03
CA VAL A 123 -3.56 10.36 -10.55
C VAL A 123 -3.83 10.96 -11.94
N GLY A 124 -4.17 10.10 -12.91
CA GLY A 124 -4.37 10.48 -14.31
C GLY A 124 -3.13 10.41 -15.20
N THR A 125 -1.93 10.13 -14.67
CA THR A 125 -0.73 9.86 -15.49
C THR A 125 0.00 8.59 -15.07
N SER A 126 0.70 7.94 -16.01
CA SER A 126 1.61 6.82 -15.76
C SER A 126 3.07 7.27 -15.58
N LYS A 127 3.34 8.58 -15.62
CA LYS A 127 4.69 9.11 -15.48
C LYS A 127 5.16 8.97 -14.03
N ASN A 128 6.17 8.11 -13.82
CA ASN A 128 6.82 7.99 -12.52
C ASN A 128 7.49 9.32 -12.13
N ILE A 129 7.20 9.79 -10.92
CA ILE A 129 7.74 11.04 -10.36
C ILE A 129 8.99 10.81 -9.51
N VAL A 130 9.37 9.55 -9.28
CA VAL A 130 10.61 9.17 -8.58
C VAL A 130 11.56 8.42 -9.50
N SER A 131 12.86 8.53 -9.22
CA SER A 131 13.93 7.83 -9.97
C SER A 131 14.89 7.09 -9.04
N LEU A 132 14.38 6.61 -7.91
CA LEU A 132 15.12 5.90 -6.87
C LEU A 132 15.39 4.43 -7.24
N LYS A 133 16.35 3.79 -6.57
CA LYS A 133 16.51 2.33 -6.65
C LYS A 133 15.26 1.66 -6.10
N GLY A 134 14.71 0.70 -6.83
CA GLY A 134 13.38 0.13 -6.57
C GLY A 134 12.26 0.77 -7.38
N ALA A 135 12.49 1.92 -8.02
CA ALA A 135 11.49 2.54 -8.88
C ALA A 135 11.61 2.06 -10.33
N TYR A 136 10.47 1.95 -11.04
CA TYR A 136 10.48 1.80 -12.49
C TYR A 136 10.90 3.11 -13.15
N VAL A 137 12.09 3.14 -13.77
CA VAL A 137 12.61 4.32 -14.47
C VAL A 137 12.58 4.08 -15.97
N ALA A 138 11.70 4.79 -16.67
CA ALA A 138 11.58 4.70 -18.12
C ALA A 138 12.93 4.97 -18.81
N GLY A 139 13.25 4.17 -19.83
CA GLY A 139 14.50 4.27 -20.59
C GLY A 139 15.69 3.54 -19.96
N LYS A 140 15.60 3.04 -18.72
CA LYS A 140 16.65 2.17 -18.17
C LYS A 140 16.60 0.77 -18.77
N LYS A 141 17.78 0.13 -18.87
CA LYS A 141 17.88 -1.25 -19.32
C LYS A 141 17.16 -2.18 -18.34
N ILE A 142 16.50 -3.21 -18.88
CA ILE A 142 15.74 -4.17 -18.05
C ILE A 142 16.62 -4.85 -16.99
N GLY A 143 17.89 -5.13 -17.28
CA GLY A 143 18.84 -5.71 -16.32
C GLY A 143 19.14 -4.78 -15.14
N GLU A 144 19.27 -3.48 -15.40
CA GLU A 144 19.47 -2.47 -14.35
C GLU A 144 18.23 -2.32 -13.47
N LEU A 145 17.05 -2.29 -14.10
CA LEU A 145 15.77 -2.26 -13.39
C LEU A 145 15.62 -3.49 -12.50
N ARG A 146 15.83 -4.70 -13.05
CA ARG A 146 15.82 -5.97 -12.31
C ARG A 146 16.77 -5.98 -11.13
N GLY A 147 18.00 -5.47 -11.30
CA GLY A 147 18.99 -5.38 -10.23
C GLY A 147 18.62 -4.45 -9.07
N THR A 148 17.58 -3.62 -9.25
CA THR A 148 17.03 -2.76 -8.19
C THR A 148 15.63 -3.17 -7.75
N ALA A 149 15.07 -4.26 -8.24
CA ALA A 149 13.75 -4.70 -7.80
C ALA A 149 13.78 -5.14 -6.32
N PHE A 150 12.63 -5.10 -5.64
CA PHE A 150 12.50 -5.42 -4.23
C PHE A 150 11.38 -6.43 -3.98
N ASN A 151 11.41 -7.09 -2.81
CA ASN A 151 10.39 -8.05 -2.41
C ASN A 151 9.14 -7.34 -1.87
N SER A 152 7.96 -7.78 -2.29
CA SER A 152 6.66 -7.31 -1.82
C SER A 152 5.62 -8.40 -2.08
N SER A 153 4.42 -8.29 -1.48
CA SER A 153 3.30 -9.14 -1.91
C SER A 153 2.77 -8.75 -3.29
N GLY A 154 2.99 -7.51 -3.74
CA GLY A 154 2.53 -7.03 -5.04
C GLY A 154 1.03 -6.74 -5.13
N GLU A 155 0.32 -6.86 -4.01
CA GLU A 155 -1.13 -6.72 -3.91
C GLU A 155 -1.54 -5.26 -3.58
N ALA A 156 -2.85 -5.01 -3.65
CA ALA A 156 -3.44 -3.81 -3.05
C ALA A 156 -3.15 -3.78 -1.54
N GLY A 157 -2.73 -2.62 -1.03
CA GLY A 157 -2.28 -2.43 0.35
C GLY A 157 -0.83 -2.87 0.63
N ALA A 158 -0.09 -3.35 -0.37
CA ALA A 158 1.32 -3.73 -0.19
C ALA A 158 2.28 -2.54 -0.07
N SER A 159 1.86 -1.36 -0.55
CA SER A 159 2.56 -0.09 -0.42
C SER A 159 1.80 0.82 0.52
N ILE A 160 2.45 1.87 1.02
CA ILE A 160 1.78 2.93 1.78
C ILE A 160 2.28 4.31 1.36
N ILE A 161 1.36 5.26 1.24
CA ILE A 161 1.61 6.68 1.01
C ILE A 161 1.27 7.41 2.30
N SER A 162 2.14 8.30 2.76
CA SER A 162 1.84 9.12 3.94
C SER A 162 0.60 9.98 3.73
N PRO A 163 -0.14 10.35 4.80
CA PRO A 163 -1.32 11.20 4.68
C PRO A 163 -1.03 12.57 4.03
N ASP A 164 0.18 13.11 4.24
CA ASP A 164 0.62 14.36 3.61
C ASP A 164 1.02 14.20 2.13
N GLY A 165 1.13 12.96 1.65
CA GLY A 165 1.51 12.59 0.28
C GLY A 165 2.98 12.79 -0.05
N ARG A 166 3.84 13.09 0.94
CA ARG A 166 5.27 13.34 0.70
C ARG A 166 6.13 12.08 0.75
N TYR A 167 5.71 11.09 1.54
CA TYR A 167 6.49 9.90 1.81
C TYR A 167 5.80 8.65 1.26
N VAL A 168 6.60 7.74 0.73
CA VAL A 168 6.11 6.46 0.21
C VAL A 168 6.97 5.35 0.78
N ALA A 169 6.36 4.29 1.30
CA ALA A 169 7.04 3.02 1.57
C ALA A 169 6.54 1.99 0.53
N PRO A 170 7.32 1.71 -0.54
CA PRO A 170 6.88 0.86 -1.64
C PRO A 170 6.68 -0.62 -1.27
N ALA A 171 7.31 -1.06 -0.18
CA ALA A 171 7.13 -2.41 0.37
C ALA A 171 6.21 -2.42 1.60
N GLY A 172 5.54 -1.30 1.91
CA GLY A 172 4.63 -1.19 3.05
C GLY A 172 5.33 -1.00 4.40
N GLU A 173 6.62 -1.28 4.48
CA GLU A 173 7.42 -1.19 5.71
C GLU A 173 7.87 0.25 5.99
N MET A 174 7.46 0.80 7.15
CA MET A 174 7.93 2.10 7.66
C MET A 174 9.35 2.00 8.26
N ASP A 175 10.30 1.49 7.48
CA ASP A 175 11.70 1.33 7.90
C ASP A 175 12.63 2.35 7.20
N CYS A 176 13.12 3.30 7.98
CA CYS A 176 14.12 4.30 7.57
C CYS A 176 15.55 3.91 8.01
N SER A 177 15.80 2.66 8.40
CA SER A 177 17.14 2.20 8.76
C SER A 177 18.09 2.29 7.57
N LYS A 178 19.40 2.40 7.83
CA LYS A 178 20.40 2.44 6.75
C LYS A 178 20.38 1.18 5.88
N THR A 179 19.94 0.05 6.44
CA THR A 179 19.87 -1.26 5.81
C THR A 179 18.55 -1.55 5.12
N SER A 180 17.51 -0.72 5.31
CA SER A 180 16.20 -0.95 4.70
C SER A 180 16.24 -0.84 3.18
N TYR A 181 15.58 -1.78 2.50
CA TYR A 181 15.45 -1.76 1.05
C TYR A 181 14.05 -2.19 0.61
N PRO A 182 13.31 -1.38 -0.17
CA PRO A 182 13.71 -0.08 -0.71
C PRO A 182 13.63 1.07 0.31
N GLY A 183 13.10 0.80 1.50
CA GLY A 183 12.91 1.79 2.58
C GLY A 183 11.83 2.82 2.27
N VAL A 184 11.80 3.89 3.06
CA VAL A 184 10.89 5.03 2.86
C VAL A 184 11.51 6.06 1.92
N TRP A 185 10.72 6.58 1.00
CA TRP A 185 11.13 7.60 0.02
C TRP A 185 10.51 8.95 0.35
N ASP A 186 11.31 10.02 0.31
CA ASP A 186 10.84 11.40 0.21
C ASP A 186 10.71 11.73 -1.27
N ILE A 187 9.49 11.66 -1.79
CA ILE A 187 9.24 11.76 -3.24
C ILE A 187 9.44 13.19 -3.74
N LYS A 188 9.28 14.19 -2.87
CA LYS A 188 9.51 15.60 -3.20
C LYS A 188 10.99 15.86 -3.46
N ASN A 189 11.86 15.28 -2.64
CA ASN A 189 13.31 15.44 -2.76
C ASN A 189 13.98 14.28 -3.51
N ASN A 190 13.19 13.32 -4.00
CA ASN A 190 13.64 12.14 -4.73
C ASN A 190 14.84 11.44 -4.05
N ARG A 191 14.70 11.16 -2.74
CA ARG A 191 15.74 10.53 -1.91
C ARG A 191 15.15 9.51 -0.94
N ARG A 192 15.92 8.48 -0.59
CA ARG A 192 15.58 7.58 0.53
C ARG A 192 15.73 8.32 1.85
N VAL A 193 14.77 8.13 2.75
CA VAL A 193 14.78 8.67 4.10
C VAL A 193 15.62 7.76 4.98
N VAL A 194 16.54 8.34 5.75
CA VAL A 194 17.36 7.62 6.72
C VAL A 194 17.27 8.32 8.07
N MET A 195 16.67 7.67 9.06
CA MET A 195 16.48 8.21 10.41
C MET A 195 16.15 7.09 11.42
N ALA A 196 16.09 7.44 12.72
CA ALA A 196 15.67 6.51 13.76
C ALA A 196 14.22 6.02 13.55
N SER A 197 13.95 4.74 13.86
CA SER A 197 12.68 4.05 13.55
C SER A 197 11.44 4.73 14.14
N GLY A 198 11.50 5.19 15.40
CA GLY A 198 10.37 5.88 16.04
C GLY A 198 9.97 7.18 15.34
N VAL A 199 10.94 7.87 14.72
CA VAL A 199 10.69 9.10 13.94
C VAL A 199 10.13 8.74 12.56
N CYS A 200 10.59 7.65 11.96
CA CYS A 200 10.15 7.16 10.65
C CYS A 200 8.63 6.87 10.62
N VAL A 201 8.12 6.17 11.63
CA VAL A 201 6.68 5.88 11.76
C VAL A 201 5.87 7.18 11.89
N GLY A 202 6.46 8.22 12.48
CA GLY A 202 5.83 9.54 12.60
C GLY A 202 5.50 10.19 11.24
N LEU A 203 6.20 9.84 10.17
CA LEU A 203 5.95 10.35 8.81
C LEU A 203 4.61 9.89 8.23
N PHE A 204 4.02 8.82 8.78
CA PHE A 204 2.80 8.19 8.29
C PHE A 204 1.61 8.37 9.25
N LYS A 205 1.77 9.13 10.33
CA LYS A 205 0.66 9.47 11.22
C LYS A 205 -0.19 10.58 10.59
N LYS A 206 -1.49 10.54 10.86
CA LYS A 206 -2.42 11.64 10.56
C LYS A 206 -2.26 12.75 11.58
#